data_AF-A0A0S8ELK1-F1
#
_entry.id   AF-A0A0S8ELK1-F1
#
_cell.length_a   1.000
_cell.length_b   1.000
_cell.length_c   1.000
_cell.angle_alpha   90.00
_cell.angle_beta   90.00
_cell.angle_gamma   90.00
#
_symmetry.space_group_name_H-M   'P 1'
#
loop_
_entity.id
_entity.type
_entity.pdbx_description
1 polymer ?
#
loop_
_entity_poly.entity_id
_entity_poly.type
_entity_poly.pdbx_seq_one_letter_code
_entity_poly.pdbx_strand_id
1 'polypeptide(L)'
;PAAQLTISPEFTICNDCHRTTPGLSTCCPACKSENVYGMTRIVGYFSRVSNWNKSKLGELKDRRRGNYSVMEVVPPMRSTEIGTAAG
;
A
#
# COMPACT_ATOMS: atom_id res chain seq x y z
N PRO A 1 -2.74 -24.66 -6.18
CA PRO A 1 -3.96 -23.92 -5.75
C PRO A 1 -3.59 -22.95 -4.63
N ALA A 2 -4.15 -21.74 -4.59
CA ALA A 2 -3.97 -20.85 -3.45
C ALA A 2 -4.90 -21.30 -2.30
N ALA A 3 -4.35 -21.49 -1.09
CA ALA A 3 -5.14 -21.89 0.08
C ALA A 3 -5.94 -20.73 0.69
N GLN A 4 -5.52 -19.48 0.44
CA GLN A 4 -6.19 -18.29 0.95
C GLN A 4 -6.01 -17.10 0.01
N LEU A 5 -7.11 -16.35 -0.19
CA LEU A 5 -7.11 -15.02 -0.82
C LEU A 5 -7.55 -13.99 0.22
N THR A 6 -6.87 -12.84 0.26
CA THR A 6 -7.21 -11.72 1.14
C THR A 6 -7.44 -10.47 0.32
N ILE A 7 -8.56 -9.81 0.55
CA ILE A 7 -8.85 -8.47 0.04
C ILE A 7 -8.69 -7.46 1.18
N SER A 8 -8.03 -6.34 0.88
CA SER A 8 -7.69 -5.28 1.85
C SER A 8 -8.38 -3.97 1.46
N PRO A 9 -9.71 -3.86 1.67
CA PRO A 9 -10.44 -2.63 1.37
C PRO A 9 -10.00 -1.47 2.27
N GLU A 10 -10.36 -0.27 1.86
CA GLU A 10 -10.15 0.97 2.60
C GLU A 10 -11.50 1.52 3.09
N PHE A 11 -11.50 2.18 4.25
CA PHE A 11 -12.70 2.78 4.84
C PHE A 11 -12.43 4.12 5.51
N THR A 12 -13.44 4.99 5.54
CA THR A 12 -13.49 6.18 6.38
C THR A 12 -14.59 6.03 7.42
N ILE A 13 -14.25 6.27 8.68
CA ILE A 13 -15.17 6.23 9.82
C ILE A 13 -15.33 7.66 10.36
N CYS A 14 -16.57 8.11 10.51
CA CYS A 14 -16.87 9.41 11.12
C CYS A 14 -17.01 9.30 12.64
N ASN A 15 -16.37 10.21 13.37
CA ASN A 15 -16.48 10.28 14.83
C ASN A 15 -17.78 10.95 15.30
N ASP A 16 -18.44 11.76 14.46
CA ASP A 16 -19.62 12.52 14.85
C ASP A 16 -20.93 11.76 14.60
N CYS A 17 -21.07 11.11 13.44
CA CYS A 17 -22.27 10.34 13.10
C CYS A 17 -22.06 8.82 13.09
N HIS A 18 -20.86 8.35 13.41
CA HIS A 18 -20.47 6.93 13.52
C HIS A 18 -20.66 6.10 12.24
N ARG A 19 -20.87 6.74 11.09
CA ARG A 19 -21.00 6.04 9.81
C ARG A 19 -19.63 5.59 9.29
N THR A 20 -19.59 4.36 8.80
CA THR A 20 -18.46 3.81 8.02
C THR A 20 -18.78 3.90 6.54
N THR A 21 -17.82 4.37 5.74
CA THR A 21 -17.97 4.58 4.29
C THR A 21 -16.80 3.94 3.55
N PRO A 22 -17.02 3.36 2.35
CA PRO A 22 -15.93 2.79 1.55
C PRO A 22 -14.95 3.87 1.06
N GLY A 23 -13.67 3.51 1.00
CA GLY A 23 -12.57 4.38 0.56
C GLY A 23 -12.09 5.35 1.63
N LEU A 24 -10.92 5.96 1.37
CA LEU A 24 -10.36 7.03 2.21
C LEU A 24 -10.85 8.40 1.73
N SER A 25 -11.71 9.03 2.53
CA SER A 25 -12.20 10.40 2.39
C SER A 25 -11.74 11.27 3.56
N THR A 26 -11.54 12.56 3.29
CA THR A 26 -11.23 13.60 4.29
C THR A 26 -12.48 14.13 5.00
N CYS A 27 -13.67 13.78 4.52
CA CYS A 27 -14.96 14.26 5.04
C CYS A 27 -16.00 13.14 4.98
N CYS A 28 -16.90 13.11 5.97
CA CYS A 28 -18.01 12.17 6.02
C CYS A 28 -19.05 12.49 4.93
N PRO A 29 -19.34 11.58 3.99
CA PRO A 29 -20.30 11.86 2.93
C PRO A 29 -21.74 12.05 3.44
N ALA A 30 -22.07 11.51 4.62
CA ALA A 30 -23.40 11.58 5.23
C ALA A 30 -23.66 12.88 6.00
N CYS A 31 -22.81 13.24 6.97
CA CYS A 31 -23.02 14.42 7.82
C CYS A 31 -22.09 15.61 7.50
N LYS A 32 -21.19 15.47 6.53
CA LYS A 32 -20.21 16.49 6.10
C LYS A 32 -19.14 16.88 7.13
N SER A 33 -19.07 16.18 8.26
CA SER A 33 -17.99 16.39 9.24
C SER A 33 -16.62 15.97 8.68
N GLU A 34 -15.59 16.77 8.98
CA GLU A 34 -14.18 16.44 8.75
C GLU A 34 -13.57 15.62 9.90
N ASN A 35 -14.30 15.43 11.00
CA ASN A 35 -13.88 14.60 12.14
C ASN A 35 -14.00 13.11 11.79
N VAL A 36 -13.09 12.64 10.96
CA VAL A 36 -13.07 11.28 10.42
C VAL A 36 -11.69 10.66 10.53
N TYR A 37 -11.62 9.33 10.53
CA TYR A 37 -10.36 8.59 10.40
C TYR A 37 -10.44 7.48 9.36
N GLY A 38 -9.31 7.23 8.71
CA GLY A 38 -9.17 6.16 7.71
C GLY A 38 -8.72 4.84 8.35
N MET A 39 -9.25 3.73 7.83
CA MET A 39 -8.87 2.37 8.21
C MET A 39 -8.51 1.56 6.95
N THR A 40 -7.42 0.81 7.01
CA THR A 40 -7.05 -0.19 6.00
C THR A 40 -6.20 -1.29 6.64
N ARG A 41 -6.04 -2.41 5.93
CA ARG A 41 -5.29 -3.56 6.42
C ARG A 41 -3.78 -3.31 6.33
N ILE A 42 -3.06 -3.61 7.42
CA ILE A 42 -1.59 -3.72 7.47
C ILE A 42 -1.21 -5.22 7.46
N VAL A 43 -0.16 -5.64 8.16
CA VAL A 43 0.30 -7.03 8.25
C VAL A 43 -0.70 -7.86 9.06
N GLY A 44 -1.79 -8.26 8.42
CA GLY A 44 -2.76 -9.22 8.97
C GLY A 44 -4.02 -8.62 9.59
N TYR A 45 -4.04 -7.33 9.98
CA TYR A 45 -5.19 -6.70 10.67
C TYR A 45 -5.50 -5.28 10.16
N PHE A 46 -6.70 -4.77 10.45
CA PHE A 46 -7.10 -3.40 10.14
C PHE A 46 -6.56 -2.42 11.16
N SER A 47 -6.02 -1.28 10.71
CA SER A 47 -5.48 -0.25 11.59
C SER A 47 -5.77 1.16 11.06
N ARG A 48 -5.69 2.15 11.96
CA ARG A 48 -5.90 3.56 11.62
C ARG A 48 -4.71 4.07 10.82
N VAL A 49 -5.00 4.62 9.64
CA VAL A 49 -3.97 5.19 8.74
C VAL A 49 -3.23 6.35 9.42
N SER A 50 -3.91 7.11 10.30
CA SER A 50 -3.31 8.21 11.08
C SER A 50 -2.16 7.77 11.98
N ASN A 51 -2.12 6.49 12.37
CA ASN A 51 -1.11 5.95 13.27
C ASN A 51 0.09 5.36 12.52
N TRP A 52 0.12 5.47 11.20
CA TRP A 52 1.16 4.87 10.36
C TRP A 52 2.37 5.78 10.23
N ASN A 53 3.55 5.16 10.13
CA ASN A 53 4.80 5.87 9.85
C ASN A 53 4.88 6.29 8.37
N LYS A 54 5.89 7.13 8.04
CA LYS A 54 6.08 7.66 6.68
C LYS A 54 6.22 6.58 5.61
N SER A 55 6.89 5.46 5.92
CA SER A 55 7.09 4.38 4.95
C SER A 55 5.78 3.67 4.61
N LYS A 56 4.92 3.38 5.60
CA LYS A 56 3.60 2.77 5.37
C LYS A 56 2.62 3.71 4.69
N LEU A 57 2.69 5.00 4.97
CA LEU A 57 1.95 6.01 4.21
C LEU A 57 2.41 6.07 2.74
N GLY A 58 3.72 5.88 2.48
CA GLY A 58 4.26 5.75 1.12
C GLY A 58 3.70 4.53 0.40
N GLU A 59 3.79 3.35 1.03
CA GLU A 59 3.23 2.10 0.51
C GLU A 59 1.73 2.23 0.17
N LEU A 60 0.94 2.87 1.04
CA LEU A 60 -0.47 3.13 0.79
C LEU A 60 -0.70 4.02 -0.44
N LYS A 61 0.11 5.06 -0.62
CA LYS A 61 0.05 5.93 -1.79
C LYS A 61 0.36 5.16 -3.06
N ASP A 62 1.40 4.33 -3.05
CA ASP A 62 1.79 3.51 -4.20
C ASP A 62 0.71 2.49 -4.55
N ARG A 63 0.11 1.85 -3.53
CA ARG A 63 -1.01 0.93 -3.71
C ARG A 63 -2.20 1.60 -4.39
N ARG A 64 -2.54 2.83 -4.00
CA ARG A 64 -3.63 3.62 -4.62
C ARG A 64 -3.30 4.12 -6.02
N ARG A 65 -2.01 4.28 -6.35
CA ARG A 65 -1.54 4.67 -7.69
C ARG A 65 -1.77 3.58 -8.73
N GLY A 66 -1.86 2.32 -8.29
CA GLY A 66 -2.20 1.18 -9.14
C GLY A 66 -1.11 0.73 -10.11
N ASN A 67 0.11 1.27 -10.01
CA ASN A 67 1.21 0.88 -10.87
C ASN A 67 1.97 -0.32 -10.29
N TYR A 68 1.54 -1.54 -10.64
CA TYR A 68 2.12 -2.79 -10.14
C TYR A 68 3.13 -3.43 -11.10
N SER A 69 3.67 -2.68 -12.06
CA SER A 69 4.69 -3.17 -12.98
C SER A 69 5.97 -3.56 -12.24
N VAL A 70 6.46 -4.78 -12.44
CA VAL A 70 7.82 -5.16 -12.02
C VAL A 70 8.82 -4.60 -13.02
N MET A 71 9.70 -3.71 -12.57
CA MET A 71 10.89 -3.36 -13.35
C MET A 71 11.87 -4.53 -13.27
N GLU A 72 12.34 -5.04 -14.41
CA GLU A 72 13.38 -6.07 -14.41
C GLU A 72 14.66 -5.49 -13.80
N VAL A 73 15.09 -6.09 -12.69
CA VAL A 73 16.39 -5.79 -12.11
C VAL A 73 17.41 -6.49 -12.99
N VAL A 74 18.03 -5.76 -13.93
CA VAL A 74 19.16 -6.29 -14.70
C VAL A 74 20.29 -6.59 -13.69
N PRO A 75 20.72 -7.85 -13.53
CA PRO A 75 21.81 -8.17 -12.63
C PRO A 75 23.10 -7.47 -13.09
N PRO A 76 23.98 -7.04 -12.18
CA PRO A 76 25.29 -6.54 -12.59
C PRO A 76 26.03 -7.66 -13.34
N MET A 77 26.43 -7.38 -14.58
CA MET A 77 27.21 -8.31 -15.40
C MET A 77 28.47 -8.75 -14.64
N ARG A 78 28.60 -10.05 -14.40
CA ARG A 78 29.80 -10.64 -13.77
C ARG A 78 30.95 -10.53 -14.77
N SER A 79 32.00 -9.80 -14.43
CA SER A 79 33.23 -9.69 -15.21
C SER A 79 33.80 -11.09 -15.46
N THR A 80 33.66 -11.58 -16.68
CA THR A 80 34.21 -12.89 -17.07
C THR A 80 35.70 -12.75 -17.31
N GLU A 81 36.43 -13.70 -16.74
CA GLU A 81 37.87 -13.90 -16.77
C GLU A 81 38.43 -13.81 -18.21
N ILE A 82 39.39 -12.91 -18.44
CA ILE A 82 40.22 -12.92 -19.66
C ILE A 82 41.36 -13.91 -19.40
N GLY A 83 41.13 -15.18 -19.74
CA GLY A 83 42.19 -16.12 -20.03
C GLY A 83 42.68 -15.91 -21.46
N THR A 84 43.80 -15.22 -21.64
CA THR A 84 44.50 -15.16 -22.94
C THR A 84 45.54 -16.27 -22.98
N ALA A 85 45.22 -17.35 -23.69
CA ALA A 85 46.22 -18.23 -24.28
C ALA A 85 46.40 -17.81 -25.74
N ALA A 86 47.60 -17.36 -26.12
CA ALA A 86 48.23 -17.49 -27.44
C ALA A 86 49.38 -16.47 -27.57
N GLY A 87 50.58 -16.98 -27.85
CA GLY A 87 51.81 -16.23 -28.09
C GLY A 87 53.03 -17.07 -27.77
#